data_AF-A0A4Q3YSQ6-F1
#
_entry.id   AF-A0A4Q3YSQ6-F1
#
_cell.length_a   1.000
_cell.length_b   1.000
_cell.length_c   1.000
_cell.angle_alpha   90.00
_cell.angle_beta   90.00
_cell.angle_gamma   90.00
#
_symmetry.space_group_name_H-M   'P 1'
#
loop_
_entity.id
_entity.type
_entity.pdbx_description
1 polymer ?
#
loop_
_entity_poly.entity_id
_entity_poly.type
_entity_poly.pdbx_seq_one_letter_code
_entity_poly.pdbx_strand_id
1 'polypeptide(L)'
;MVTSAAAQEVACSDPQTQTDMNICAAEAAARADDLLNAEWRVTQSFAKARGLGEVLLEAQRAWLGFRDAQCAAEAARYDGGSLQPLVHANCIERLTLRRTDDLRQFREP
;
A
#
# COMPACT_ATOMS: atom_id res chain seq x y z
N MET A 1 22.53 31.67 -17.46
CA MET A 1 21.07 31.43 -17.44
C MET A 1 20.88 30.04 -16.89
N VAL A 2 20.28 29.90 -15.71
CA VAL A 2 20.07 28.59 -15.08
C VAL A 2 18.79 28.01 -15.68
N THR A 3 18.93 27.01 -16.53
CA THR A 3 17.81 26.23 -17.05
C THR A 3 17.24 25.38 -15.93
N SER A 4 15.98 25.62 -15.55
CA SER A 4 15.21 24.73 -14.68
C SER A 4 15.23 23.31 -15.23
N ALA A 5 15.62 22.34 -14.41
CA ALA A 5 15.34 20.94 -14.67
C ALA A 5 13.83 20.74 -14.58
N ALA A 6 13.16 20.50 -15.70
CA ALA A 6 11.81 19.96 -15.69
C ALA A 6 11.86 18.59 -15.00
N ALA A 7 11.01 18.36 -14.01
CA ALA A 7 10.80 17.02 -13.47
C ALA A 7 10.31 16.14 -14.63
N GLN A 8 11.16 15.20 -15.04
CA GLN A 8 10.81 14.26 -16.09
C GLN A 8 9.69 13.36 -15.54
N GLU A 9 8.52 13.34 -16.20
CA GLU A 9 7.45 12.41 -15.82
C GLU A 9 7.99 10.98 -15.93
N VAL A 10 7.91 10.22 -14.84
CA VAL A 10 8.42 8.85 -14.78
C VAL A 10 7.44 7.91 -15.50
N ALA A 11 7.90 7.25 -16.57
CA ALA A 11 7.11 6.26 -17.28
C ALA A 11 7.10 4.92 -16.51
N CYS A 12 6.15 4.73 -15.60
CA CYS A 12 6.07 3.51 -14.78
C CYS A 12 5.78 2.21 -15.52
N SER A 13 5.45 2.28 -16.82
CA SER A 13 5.41 1.11 -17.69
C SER A 13 6.79 0.54 -18.02
N ASP A 14 7.85 1.35 -17.92
CA ASP A 14 9.23 0.96 -18.25
C ASP A 14 10.25 1.82 -17.46
N PRO A 15 10.35 1.65 -16.12
CA PRO A 15 11.25 2.44 -15.30
C PRO A 15 12.72 2.09 -15.59
N GLN A 16 13.54 3.09 -15.93
CA GLN A 16 14.91 2.88 -16.41
C GLN A 16 15.95 2.92 -15.29
N THR A 17 15.71 3.69 -14.23
CA THR A 17 16.62 3.83 -13.11
C THR A 17 16.03 3.27 -11.82
N GLN A 18 16.88 2.96 -10.84
CA GLN A 18 16.40 2.57 -9.51
C GLN A 18 15.54 3.67 -8.86
N THR A 19 15.83 4.94 -9.14
CA THR A 19 15.00 6.06 -8.69
C THR A 19 13.61 6.01 -9.32
N ASP A 20 13.51 5.75 -10.63
CA ASP A 20 12.23 5.58 -11.32
C ASP A 20 11.45 4.41 -10.74
N MET A 21 12.11 3.27 -10.51
CA MET A 21 11.49 2.10 -9.88
C MET A 21 10.95 2.42 -8.49
N ASN A 22 11.71 3.15 -7.67
CA ASN A 22 11.29 3.57 -6.33
C ASN A 22 10.06 4.50 -6.39
N ILE A 23 10.05 5.47 -7.31
CA ILE A 23 8.92 6.38 -7.52
C ILE A 23 7.67 5.59 -7.92
N CYS A 24 7.79 4.73 -8.92
CA CYS A 24 6.66 3.94 -9.42
C CYS A 24 6.09 2.98 -8.38
N ALA A 25 6.93 2.35 -7.57
CA ALA A 25 6.48 1.50 -6.48
C ALA A 25 5.77 2.29 -5.38
N ALA A 26 6.26 3.49 -5.05
CA ALA A 26 5.60 4.38 -4.09
C ALA A 26 4.21 4.82 -4.59
N GLU A 27 4.08 5.17 -5.88
CA GLU A 27 2.79 5.49 -6.48
C GLU A 27 1.84 4.29 -6.49
N ALA A 28 2.34 3.09 -6.77
CA ALA A 28 1.55 1.87 -6.76
C ALA A 28 1.03 1.55 -5.35
N ALA A 29 1.88 1.69 -4.33
CA ALA A 29 1.49 1.58 -2.93
C ALA A 29 0.41 2.61 -2.54
N ALA A 30 0.53 3.87 -3.00
CA ALA A 30 -0.47 4.90 -2.76
C ALA A 30 -1.82 4.56 -3.42
N ARG A 31 -1.81 4.11 -4.68
CA ARG A 31 -3.03 3.64 -5.37
C ARG A 31 -3.68 2.46 -4.65
N ALA A 32 -2.88 1.52 -4.13
CA ALA A 32 -3.41 0.42 -3.33
C ALA A 32 -4.08 0.91 -2.04
N ASP A 33 -3.50 1.91 -1.36
CA ASP A 33 -4.08 2.50 -0.15
C ASP A 33 -5.40 3.22 -0.45
N ASP A 34 -5.51 3.94 -1.57
CA ASP A 34 -6.76 4.55 -2.02
C ASP A 34 -7.87 3.50 -2.24
N LEU A 35 -7.53 2.37 -2.88
CA LEU A 35 -8.44 1.24 -3.08
C LEU A 35 -8.88 0.64 -1.73
N LEU A 36 -7.94 0.41 -0.82
CA LEU A 36 -8.23 -0.10 0.51
C LEU A 36 -9.16 0.84 1.28
N ASN A 37 -8.91 2.15 1.25
CA ASN A 37 -9.70 3.14 1.96
C ASN A 37 -11.11 3.28 1.38
N ALA A 38 -11.25 3.17 0.05
CA ALA A 38 -12.56 3.12 -0.60
C ALA A 38 -13.36 1.90 -0.15
N GLU A 39 -12.73 0.73 -0.17
CA GLU A 39 -13.33 -0.54 0.23
C GLU A 39 -13.68 -0.57 1.74
N TRP A 40 -12.79 -0.02 2.59
CA TRP A 40 -12.99 0.12 4.02
C TRP A 40 -14.28 0.85 4.37
N ARG A 41 -14.58 1.97 3.69
CA ARG A 41 -15.82 2.74 3.94
C ARG A 41 -17.07 1.90 3.70
N VAL A 42 -17.06 1.07 2.67
CA VAL A 42 -18.19 0.20 2.31
C VAL A 42 -18.30 -0.94 3.32
N THR A 43 -17.21 -1.66 3.61
CA THR A 43 -17.20 -2.79 4.55
C THR A 43 -17.48 -2.37 5.99
N GLN A 44 -16.94 -1.24 6.44
CA GLN A 44 -17.26 -0.71 7.76
C GLN A 44 -18.75 -0.40 7.90
N SER A 45 -19.37 0.18 6.86
CA SER A 45 -20.81 0.47 6.88
C SER A 45 -21.65 -0.81 6.95
N PHE A 46 -21.29 -1.83 6.16
CA PHE A 46 -21.90 -3.16 6.21
C PHE A 46 -21.77 -3.81 7.61
N ALA A 47 -20.58 -3.76 8.21
CA ALA A 47 -20.30 -4.33 9.52
C ALA A 47 -21.07 -3.61 10.64
N LYS A 48 -21.11 -2.27 10.60
CA LYS A 48 -21.88 -1.45 11.56
C LYS A 48 -23.37 -1.81 11.56
N ALA A 49 -23.97 -1.99 10.38
CA ALA A 49 -25.36 -2.41 10.26
C ALA A 49 -25.67 -3.79 10.87
N ARG A 50 -24.63 -4.61 11.13
CA ARG A 50 -24.72 -5.96 11.70
C ARG A 50 -24.16 -6.06 13.13
N GLY A 51 -23.78 -4.94 13.75
CA GLY A 51 -23.17 -4.93 15.07
C GLY A 51 -21.72 -5.45 15.11
N LEU A 52 -21.07 -5.61 13.95
CA LEU A 52 -19.70 -6.13 13.82
C LEU A 52 -18.64 -5.02 13.66
N GLY A 53 -19.05 -3.74 13.78
CA GLY A 53 -18.21 -2.58 13.47
C GLY A 53 -16.93 -2.50 14.29
N GLU A 54 -17.02 -2.70 15.61
CA GLU A 54 -15.85 -2.65 16.51
C GLU A 54 -14.89 -3.80 16.27
N VAL A 55 -15.41 -5.02 16.07
CA VAL A 55 -14.60 -6.22 15.78
C VAL A 55 -13.81 -6.05 14.48
N LEU A 56 -14.47 -5.52 13.43
CA LEU A 56 -13.80 -5.24 12.16
C LEU A 56 -12.76 -4.12 12.30
N LEU A 57 -13.04 -3.09 13.08
CA LEU A 57 -12.09 -1.98 13.34
C LEU A 57 -10.85 -2.45 14.08
N GLU A 58 -11.00 -3.30 15.09
CA GLU A 58 -9.89 -3.91 15.81
C GLU A 58 -9.01 -4.74 14.86
N ALA A 59 -9.63 -5.60 14.05
CA ALA A 59 -8.90 -6.40 13.05
C ALA A 59 -8.15 -5.53 12.03
N GLN A 60 -8.75 -4.43 11.58
CA GLN A 60 -8.09 -3.50 10.65
C GLN A 60 -6.86 -2.82 11.28
N ARG A 61 -6.95 -2.40 12.55
CA ARG A 61 -5.82 -1.78 13.27
C ARG A 61 -4.68 -2.77 13.50
N ALA A 62 -5.01 -4.00 13.90
CA ALA A 62 -4.01 -5.06 14.05
C ALA A 62 -3.33 -5.37 12.71
N TRP A 63 -4.09 -5.41 11.61
CA TRP A 63 -3.54 -5.60 10.28
C TRP A 63 -2.59 -4.48 9.85
N LEU A 64 -2.88 -3.21 10.16
CA LEU A 64 -1.95 -2.10 9.88
C LEU A 64 -0.60 -2.29 10.60
N GLY A 65 -0.65 -2.66 11.88
CA GLY A 65 0.58 -2.96 12.64
C GLY A 65 1.36 -4.13 12.05
N PHE A 66 0.67 -5.20 11.63
CA PHE A 66 1.30 -6.31 10.92
C PHE A 66 1.93 -5.88 9.59
N ARG A 67 1.20 -5.12 8.76
CA ARG A 67 1.68 -4.65 7.44
C ARG A 67 2.98 -3.87 7.60
N ASP A 68 2.99 -2.90 8.51
CA ASP A 68 4.13 -2.01 8.67
C ASP A 68 5.35 -2.79 9.20
N ALA A 69 5.15 -3.69 10.19
CA ALA A 69 6.22 -4.54 10.71
C ALA A 69 6.76 -5.54 9.67
N GLN A 70 5.87 -6.17 8.90
CA GLN A 70 6.23 -7.13 7.85
C GLN A 70 7.02 -6.43 6.74
N CYS A 71 6.57 -5.27 6.29
CA CYS A 71 7.25 -4.53 5.21
C CYS A 71 8.56 -3.90 5.66
N ALA A 72 8.70 -3.54 6.94
CA ALA A 72 10.00 -3.20 7.52
C ALA A 72 10.95 -4.42 7.52
N ALA A 73 10.47 -5.60 7.93
CA ALA A 73 11.27 -6.82 7.96
C ALA A 73 11.70 -7.30 6.56
N GLU A 74 10.85 -7.15 5.54
CA GLU A 74 11.21 -7.45 4.15
C GLU A 74 12.30 -6.50 3.64
N ALA A 75 12.17 -5.20 3.91
CA ALA A 75 13.11 -4.18 3.45
C ALA A 75 14.45 -4.21 4.20
N ALA A 76 14.48 -4.68 5.45
CA ALA A 76 15.68 -4.69 6.30
C ALA A 76 16.88 -5.47 5.71
N ARG A 77 16.63 -6.42 4.80
CA ARG A 77 17.70 -7.16 4.09
C ARG A 77 18.51 -6.28 3.13
N TYR A 78 18.00 -5.09 2.81
CA TYR A 78 18.56 -4.15 1.86
C TYR A 78 18.95 -2.83 2.52
N ASP A 79 19.07 -2.79 3.84
CA ASP A 79 19.26 -1.56 4.62
C ASP A 79 20.46 -0.73 4.12
N GLY A 80 20.22 0.57 3.92
CA GLY A 80 21.20 1.52 3.34
C GLY A 80 21.42 1.38 1.83
N GLY A 81 20.78 0.41 1.18
CA GLY A 81 20.84 0.17 -0.26
C GLY A 81 19.70 0.83 -1.02
N SER A 82 19.92 1.09 -2.31
CA SER A 82 18.94 1.74 -3.20
C SER A 82 17.68 0.89 -3.48
N LEU A 83 17.72 -0.41 -3.19
CA LEU A 83 16.59 -1.36 -3.30
C LEU A 83 15.64 -1.33 -2.10
N GLN A 84 16.09 -0.88 -0.93
CA GLN A 84 15.28 -0.84 0.28
C GLN A 84 13.90 -0.17 0.09
N PRO A 85 13.82 1.07 -0.46
CA PRO A 85 12.52 1.71 -0.70
C PRO A 85 11.63 0.95 -1.69
N LEU A 86 12.19 0.38 -2.76
CA LEU A 86 11.44 -0.44 -3.72
C LEU A 86 10.80 -1.66 -3.03
N VAL A 87 11.59 -2.40 -2.26
CA VAL A 87 11.12 -3.61 -1.56
C VAL A 87 10.05 -3.26 -0.53
N HIS A 88 10.24 -2.16 0.21
CA HIS A 88 9.25 -1.70 1.19
C HIS A 88 7.92 -1.34 0.50
N ALA A 89 7.96 -0.50 -0.54
CA ALA A 89 6.76 -0.05 -1.25
C ALA A 89 6.01 -1.22 -1.92
N ASN A 90 6.72 -2.14 -2.56
CA ASN A 90 6.11 -3.34 -3.16
C ASN A 90 5.43 -4.23 -2.10
N CYS A 91 6.00 -4.35 -0.91
CA CYS A 91 5.34 -5.06 0.20
C CYS A 91 4.05 -4.36 0.64
N ILE A 92 4.09 -3.03 0.81
CA ILE A 92 2.91 -2.23 1.17
C ILE A 92 1.81 -2.43 0.14
N GLU A 93 2.12 -2.31 -1.15
CA GLU A 93 1.16 -2.55 -2.25
C GLU A 93 0.53 -3.94 -2.14
N ARG A 94 1.36 -4.99 -2.15
CA ARG A 94 0.91 -6.39 -2.12
C ARG A 94 -0.02 -6.68 -0.94
N LEU A 95 0.37 -6.29 0.27
CA LEU A 95 -0.42 -6.56 1.47
C LEU A 95 -1.72 -5.73 1.48
N THR A 96 -1.66 -4.49 1.00
CA THR A 96 -2.83 -3.59 0.94
C THR A 96 -3.86 -4.06 -0.08
N LEU A 97 -3.42 -4.53 -1.25
CA LEU A 97 -4.31 -5.17 -2.24
C LEU A 97 -4.95 -6.43 -1.66
N ARG A 98 -4.14 -7.29 -1.00
CA ARG A 98 -4.68 -8.49 -0.36
C ARG A 98 -5.74 -8.15 0.69
N ARG A 99 -5.49 -7.15 1.52
CA ARG A 99 -6.45 -6.72 2.53
C ARG A 99 -7.72 -6.15 1.92
N THR A 100 -7.61 -5.44 0.80
CA THR A 100 -8.76 -4.96 0.04
C THR A 100 -9.65 -6.14 -0.37
N ASP A 101 -9.08 -7.24 -0.83
CA ASP A 101 -9.85 -8.44 -1.18
C ASP A 101 -10.42 -9.15 0.06
N ASP A 102 -9.68 -9.22 1.17
CA ASP A 102 -10.20 -9.77 2.42
C ASP A 102 -11.42 -8.95 2.92
N LEU A 103 -11.41 -7.63 2.76
CA LEU A 103 -12.55 -6.76 3.10
C LEU A 103 -13.74 -6.96 2.16
N ARG A 104 -13.51 -7.28 0.87
CA ARG A 104 -14.58 -7.61 -0.07
C ARG A 104 -15.25 -8.92 0.35
N GLN A 105 -14.45 -9.94 0.59
CA GLN A 105 -14.90 -11.27 1.03
C GLN A 105 -15.67 -11.21 2.36
N PHE A 106 -15.27 -10.34 3.29
CA PHE A 106 -15.99 -10.16 4.56
C PHE A 106 -17.48 -9.77 4.38
N ARG A 107 -17.83 -9.17 3.23
CA ARG A 107 -19.22 -8.76 2.92
C ARG A 107 -19.98 -9.78 2.07
N GLU A 108 -19.32 -10.82 1.58
CA GLU A 108 -19.97 -11.82 0.74
C GLU A 108 -20.90 -12.72 1.60
N PRO A 109 -22.00 -13.26 1.02
CA PRO A 109 -22.99 -14.06 1.75
C PRO A 109 -22.47 -15.39 2.30
#